data_AF-A0A0Q3UXH2-F1
#
_entry.id   AF-A0A0Q3UXH2-F1
#
_cell.length_a   1.000
_cell.length_b   1.000
_cell.length_c   1.000
_cell.angle_alpha   90.00
_cell.angle_beta   90.00
_cell.angle_gamma   90.00
#
_symmetry.space_group_name_H-M   'P 1'
#
loop_
_entity.id
_entity.type
_entity.pdbx_description
1 polymer ?
#
loop_
_entity_poly.entity_id
_entity_poly.type
_entity_poly.pdbx_seq_one_letter_code
_entity_poly.pdbx_strand_id
1 'polypeptide(L)'
;MAQPSHSYINDGTPRNGIVLLPVETGTVPPQCSHLLNPEEFRRQGHQVIDFIADYYASMLGEYPVHPSVNPGFLRRELPADAPLRPERDAFDAALRDVRDLILPGLTHWQSPRHFAHFPASSSTVGALGEALTAGINVVPFTWAASPAATELEMVVVDWLGKALHLPESLMFCGGGGGTLLGTTCEAILCALVAARDRKLADIGSRRIGDLVVYCSDQTHFAFRKAAHIAGIHRDNCREIATCRDDMFALSPAELHAAMQADVDAGLVPLFLCATVGTTQTTAVDPI
;
A
#
# COMPACT_ATOMS: atom_id res chain seq x y z
N MET A 1 12.91 -54.41 -31.02
CA MET A 1 12.46 -55.67 -31.64
C MET A 1 11.21 -56.14 -30.91
N ALA A 2 10.10 -56.19 -31.65
CA ALA A 2 8.87 -57.00 -31.50
C ALA A 2 8.08 -57.05 -30.15
N GLN A 3 6.80 -56.63 -30.23
CA GLN A 3 5.67 -57.22 -29.49
C GLN A 3 5.35 -58.64 -30.02
N PRO A 4 4.46 -59.43 -29.38
CA PRO A 4 3.02 -59.41 -29.73
C PRO A 4 2.08 -59.70 -28.51
N SER A 5 0.99 -58.95 -28.34
CA SER A 5 -0.41 -59.24 -28.73
C SER A 5 -1.15 -60.28 -27.87
N HIS A 6 -2.34 -59.91 -27.37
CA HIS A 6 -3.55 -60.73 -27.48
C HIS A 6 -4.80 -59.86 -27.26
N SER A 7 -5.59 -59.78 -28.32
CA SER A 7 -6.92 -59.20 -28.44
C SER A 7 -7.99 -60.17 -27.91
N TYR A 8 -9.03 -59.63 -27.25
CA TYR A 8 -10.36 -60.25 -27.23
C TYR A 8 -11.41 -59.18 -27.55
N ILE A 9 -12.18 -59.42 -28.62
CA ILE A 9 -13.43 -58.75 -28.97
C ILE A 9 -14.55 -59.78 -28.78
N ASN A 10 -15.63 -59.36 -28.11
CA ASN A 10 -17.05 -59.71 -28.33
C ASN A 10 -17.84 -59.22 -27.10
N ASP A 11 -19.10 -58.80 -27.13
CA ASP A 11 -20.11 -58.40 -28.13
C ASP A 11 -21.31 -57.91 -27.28
N GLY A 12 -22.13 -56.98 -27.78
CA GLY A 12 -23.53 -56.87 -27.35
C GLY A 12 -23.92 -55.76 -26.33
N THR A 13 -24.29 -54.60 -26.87
CA THR A 13 -25.40 -53.69 -26.45
C THR A 13 -25.80 -53.52 -24.97
N PRO A 14 -25.72 -52.29 -24.40
CA PRO A 14 -26.47 -51.90 -23.21
C PRO A 14 -27.79 -51.18 -23.55
N ARG A 15 -28.88 -51.59 -22.87
CA ARG A 15 -30.21 -50.97 -22.94
C ARG A 15 -30.20 -49.57 -22.30
N ASN A 16 -30.67 -48.58 -23.07
CA ASN A 16 -30.99 -47.23 -22.61
C ASN A 16 -32.23 -47.22 -21.69
N GLY A 17 -32.16 -46.41 -20.64
CA GLY A 17 -33.29 -46.09 -19.77
C GLY A 17 -32.98 -44.92 -18.83
N ILE A 18 -32.68 -43.74 -19.38
CA ILE A 18 -32.63 -42.47 -18.62
C ILE A 18 -33.97 -41.76 -18.81
N VAL A 19 -34.67 -41.53 -17.69
CA VAL A 19 -35.88 -40.70 -17.62
C VAL A 19 -35.44 -39.23 -17.71
N LEU A 20 -35.80 -38.56 -18.80
CA LEU A 20 -35.64 -37.11 -18.97
C LEU A 20 -36.81 -36.39 -18.28
N LEU A 21 -36.51 -35.60 -17.25
CA LEU A 21 -37.43 -34.59 -16.72
C LEU A 21 -37.50 -33.41 -17.70
N PRO A 22 -38.66 -32.76 -17.91
CA PRO A 22 -38.77 -31.65 -18.84
C PRO A 22 -37.98 -30.44 -18.32
N VAL A 23 -37.03 -29.97 -19.11
CA VAL A 23 -36.39 -28.67 -18.94
C VAL A 23 -37.41 -27.62 -19.39
N GLU A 24 -37.91 -26.81 -18.46
CA GLU A 24 -38.65 -25.61 -18.81
C GLU A 24 -37.76 -24.71 -19.67
N THR A 25 -38.11 -24.58 -20.94
CA THR A 25 -37.48 -23.63 -21.87
C THR A 25 -38.00 -22.23 -21.60
N GLY A 26 -37.65 -21.68 -20.44
CA GLY A 26 -37.63 -20.24 -20.21
C GLY A 26 -36.27 -19.71 -20.64
N THR A 27 -36.14 -19.29 -21.89
CA THR A 27 -34.94 -18.57 -22.35
C THR A 27 -34.91 -17.19 -21.70
N VAL A 28 -34.43 -17.11 -20.46
CA VAL A 28 -33.89 -15.85 -19.93
C VAL A 28 -32.57 -15.66 -20.68
N PRO A 29 -32.43 -14.65 -21.56
CA PRO A 29 -31.16 -14.39 -22.19
C PRO A 29 -30.13 -14.16 -21.07
N PRO A 30 -28.87 -14.63 -21.20
CA PRO A 30 -27.84 -14.24 -20.27
C PRO A 30 -27.72 -12.72 -20.39
N GLN A 31 -28.30 -11.99 -19.44
CA GLN A 31 -28.00 -10.59 -19.26
C GLN A 31 -26.53 -10.54 -18.86
N CYS A 32 -25.66 -10.49 -19.87
CA CYS A 32 -24.32 -9.99 -19.69
C CYS A 32 -24.51 -8.51 -19.36
N SER A 33 -24.81 -8.21 -18.10
CA SER A 33 -24.79 -6.86 -17.58
C SER A 33 -23.42 -6.30 -17.92
N HIS A 34 -23.37 -5.29 -18.77
CA HIS A 34 -22.13 -4.61 -19.10
C HIS A 34 -21.50 -4.15 -17.77
N LEU A 35 -20.37 -4.76 -17.37
CA LEU A 35 -19.78 -4.56 -16.04
C LEU A 35 -19.44 -3.09 -15.76
N LEU A 36 -19.21 -2.31 -16.81
CA LEU A 36 -19.01 -0.85 -16.77
C LEU A 36 -20.18 -0.14 -17.46
N ASN A 37 -21.40 -0.33 -16.99
CA ASN A 37 -22.57 0.39 -17.50
C ASN A 37 -22.56 1.84 -16.94
N PRO A 38 -22.53 2.89 -17.78
CA PRO A 38 -22.41 4.28 -17.29
C PRO A 38 -23.60 4.76 -16.45
N GLU A 39 -24.81 4.30 -16.74
CA GLU A 39 -26.00 4.69 -15.98
C GLU A 39 -26.03 4.00 -14.62
N GLU A 40 -25.64 2.72 -14.57
CA GLU A 40 -25.51 2.00 -13.31
C GLU A 40 -24.36 2.55 -12.47
N PHE A 41 -23.22 2.87 -13.10
CA PHE A 41 -22.11 3.55 -12.44
C PHE A 41 -22.54 4.90 -11.86
N ARG A 42 -23.32 5.70 -12.59
CA ARG A 42 -23.86 6.97 -12.09
C ARG A 42 -24.78 6.73 -10.90
N ARG A 43 -25.72 5.80 -11.02
CA ARG A 43 -26.69 5.47 -9.98
C ARG A 43 -26.00 5.01 -8.69
N GLN A 44 -25.17 3.98 -8.78
CA GLN A 44 -24.44 3.42 -7.64
C GLN A 44 -23.40 4.40 -7.10
N GLY A 45 -22.72 5.16 -7.99
CA GLY A 45 -21.77 6.19 -7.60
C GLY A 45 -22.40 7.28 -6.74
N HIS A 46 -23.59 7.77 -7.09
CA HIS A 46 -24.32 8.72 -6.25
C HIS A 46 -24.66 8.12 -4.87
N GLN A 47 -25.08 6.85 -4.80
CA GLN A 47 -25.34 6.19 -3.52
C GLN A 47 -24.09 6.13 -2.62
N VAL A 48 -22.91 5.89 -3.19
CA VAL A 48 -21.64 5.89 -2.43
C VAL A 48 -21.28 7.28 -1.93
N ILE A 49 -21.47 8.31 -2.76
CA ILE A 49 -21.19 9.69 -2.36
C ILE A 49 -22.11 10.12 -1.21
N ASP A 50 -23.41 9.82 -1.30
CA ASP A 50 -24.37 10.11 -0.25
C ASP A 50 -24.00 9.36 1.04
N PHE A 51 -23.67 8.07 0.94
CA PHE A 51 -23.23 7.26 2.08
C PHE A 51 -22.00 7.85 2.79
N ILE A 52 -20.98 8.26 2.04
CA ILE A 52 -19.75 8.85 2.60
C ILE A 52 -20.05 10.20 3.26
N ALA A 53 -20.89 11.02 2.64
CA ALA A 53 -21.30 12.30 3.20
C ALA A 53 -22.03 12.12 4.54
N ASP A 54 -22.98 11.18 4.59
CA ASP A 54 -23.72 10.83 5.81
C ASP A 54 -22.80 10.28 6.90
N TYR A 55 -21.79 9.48 6.53
CA TYR A 55 -20.77 9.00 7.46
C TYR A 55 -19.98 10.16 8.10
N TYR A 56 -19.55 11.16 7.31
CA TYR A 56 -18.89 12.34 7.87
C TYR A 56 -19.84 13.19 8.73
N ALA A 57 -21.11 13.32 8.34
CA ALA A 57 -22.11 14.07 9.09
C ALA A 57 -22.44 13.44 10.47
N SER A 58 -22.48 12.11 10.54
CA SER A 58 -22.79 11.33 11.75
C SER A 58 -21.60 11.16 12.71
N MET A 59 -20.38 11.47 12.25
CA MET A 59 -19.12 11.16 12.93
C MET A 59 -18.96 11.75 14.34
N LEU A 60 -19.64 12.85 14.64
CA LEU A 60 -19.57 13.50 15.96
C LEU A 60 -20.50 12.87 17.00
N GLY A 61 -21.49 12.08 16.59
CA GLY A 61 -22.58 11.61 17.45
C GLY A 61 -22.78 10.09 17.49
N GLU A 62 -22.51 9.37 16.41
CA GLU A 62 -22.95 7.97 16.28
C GLU A 62 -21.86 6.93 16.55
N TYR A 63 -20.58 7.24 16.26
CA TYR A 63 -19.50 6.26 16.32
C TYR A 63 -18.49 6.55 17.44
N PRO A 64 -18.13 5.56 18.29
CA PRO A 64 -16.99 5.69 19.19
C PRO A 64 -15.69 5.74 18.39
N VAL A 65 -14.69 6.53 18.80
CA VAL A 65 -13.41 6.66 18.06
C VAL A 65 -12.72 5.31 17.86
N HIS A 66 -12.70 4.48 18.91
CA HIS A 66 -12.16 3.13 18.88
C HIS A 66 -13.29 2.13 19.13
N PRO A 67 -13.37 1.03 18.35
CA PRO A 67 -14.47 0.08 18.46
C PRO A 67 -14.32 -0.79 19.70
N SER A 68 -15.45 -1.30 20.21
CA SER A 68 -15.48 -2.26 21.33
C SER A 68 -15.79 -3.67 20.82
N VAL A 69 -14.86 -4.22 20.04
CA VAL A 69 -15.00 -5.54 19.38
C VAL A 69 -13.83 -6.47 19.74
N ASN A 70 -14.07 -7.78 19.63
CA ASN A 70 -13.04 -8.81 19.88
C ASN A 70 -12.51 -9.40 18.57
N PRO A 71 -11.25 -9.88 18.52
CA PRO A 71 -10.72 -10.58 17.36
C PRO A 71 -11.67 -11.66 16.83
N GLY A 72 -11.88 -11.67 15.52
CA GLY A 72 -12.77 -12.60 14.84
C GLY A 72 -14.27 -12.28 14.90
N PHE A 73 -14.69 -11.11 15.42
CA PHE A 73 -16.11 -10.71 15.44
C PHE A 73 -16.75 -10.75 14.06
N LEU A 74 -16.14 -10.12 13.05
CA LEU A 74 -16.72 -10.02 11.71
C LEU A 74 -16.92 -11.38 11.03
N ARG A 75 -16.01 -12.34 11.29
CA ARG A 75 -16.12 -13.71 10.75
C ARG A 75 -17.37 -14.45 11.25
N ARG A 76 -17.91 -14.07 12.42
CA ARG A 76 -19.14 -14.68 12.96
C ARG A 76 -20.41 -14.07 12.35
N GLU A 77 -20.32 -12.84 11.84
CA GLU A 77 -21.44 -12.12 11.23
C GLU A 77 -21.57 -12.42 9.72
N LEU A 78 -20.46 -12.78 9.06
CA LEU A 78 -20.43 -13.02 7.61
C LEU A 78 -20.64 -14.51 7.25
N PRO A 79 -21.18 -14.81 6.05
CA PRO A 79 -21.22 -16.16 5.51
C PRO A 79 -19.84 -16.82 5.45
N ALA A 80 -19.79 -18.14 5.60
CA ALA A 80 -18.54 -18.90 5.54
C ALA A 80 -17.91 -18.93 4.14
N ASP A 81 -18.74 -18.84 3.10
CA ASP A 81 -18.36 -18.95 1.69
C ASP A 81 -18.90 -17.75 0.89
N ALA A 82 -18.20 -17.41 -0.19
CA ALA A 82 -18.64 -16.36 -1.10
C ALA A 82 -19.90 -16.78 -1.89
N PRO A 83 -20.81 -15.85 -2.19
CA PRO A 83 -22.02 -16.16 -2.95
C PRO A 83 -21.69 -16.62 -4.38
N LEU A 84 -22.31 -17.73 -4.82
CA LEU A 84 -22.10 -18.31 -6.15
C LEU A 84 -22.85 -17.56 -7.27
N ARG A 85 -23.84 -16.75 -6.92
CA ARG A 85 -24.68 -16.00 -7.86
C ARG A 85 -24.94 -14.61 -7.30
N PRO A 86 -25.02 -13.58 -8.16
CA PRO A 86 -25.36 -12.23 -7.72
C PRO A 86 -26.77 -12.20 -7.15
N GLU A 87 -26.91 -11.53 -6.01
CA GLU A 87 -28.22 -11.20 -5.44
C GLU A 87 -28.88 -10.06 -6.25
N ARG A 88 -30.21 -10.02 -6.23
CA ARG A 88 -30.99 -9.06 -7.03
C ARG A 88 -30.69 -7.59 -6.67
N ASP A 89 -30.36 -7.32 -5.41
CA ASP A 89 -30.06 -5.99 -4.85
C ASP A 89 -28.67 -5.98 -4.14
N ALA A 90 -27.70 -6.71 -4.71
CA ALA A 90 -26.41 -6.97 -4.07
C ALA A 90 -25.67 -5.71 -3.61
N PHE A 91 -25.73 -4.62 -4.39
CA PHE A 91 -25.04 -3.37 -4.06
C PHE A 91 -25.66 -2.66 -2.85
N ASP A 92 -26.98 -2.50 -2.84
CA ASP A 92 -27.69 -1.90 -1.70
C ASP A 92 -27.57 -2.76 -0.44
N ALA A 93 -27.56 -4.09 -0.58
CA ALA A 93 -27.26 -5.01 0.52
C ALA A 93 -25.84 -4.81 1.07
N ALA A 94 -24.84 -4.74 0.19
CA ALA A 94 -23.46 -4.49 0.59
C ALA A 94 -23.29 -3.15 1.33
N LEU A 95 -23.95 -2.07 0.88
CA LEU A 95 -23.90 -0.79 1.60
C LEU A 95 -24.54 -0.87 3.00
N ARG A 96 -25.63 -1.64 3.15
CA ARG A 96 -26.21 -1.92 4.48
C ARG A 96 -25.24 -2.71 5.35
N ASP A 97 -24.61 -3.75 4.82
CA ASP A 97 -23.63 -4.54 5.57
C ASP A 97 -22.40 -3.71 5.96
N VAL A 98 -21.94 -2.80 5.09
CA VAL A 98 -20.88 -1.84 5.45
C VAL A 98 -21.31 -0.98 6.64
N ARG A 99 -22.52 -0.42 6.61
CA ARG A 99 -23.03 0.39 7.72
C ARG A 99 -23.21 -0.40 9.01
N ASP A 100 -23.81 -1.58 8.92
CA ASP A 100 -24.32 -2.30 10.08
C ASP A 100 -23.26 -3.24 10.70
N LEU A 101 -22.31 -3.75 9.89
CA LEU A 101 -21.30 -4.72 10.32
C LEU A 101 -19.87 -4.17 10.29
N ILE A 102 -19.54 -3.29 9.34
CA ILE A 102 -18.17 -2.79 9.16
C ILE A 102 -17.93 -1.52 9.98
N LEU A 103 -18.73 -0.47 9.77
CA LEU A 103 -18.53 0.83 10.45
C LEU A 103 -18.41 0.70 11.98
N PRO A 104 -19.24 -0.08 12.70
CA PRO A 104 -19.12 -0.23 14.17
C PRO A 104 -17.82 -0.89 14.63
N GLY A 105 -17.15 -1.61 13.72
CA GLY A 105 -15.87 -2.28 13.95
C GLY A 105 -14.65 -1.47 13.50
N LEU A 106 -14.83 -0.26 12.94
CA LEU A 106 -13.73 0.59 12.53
C LEU A 106 -13.16 1.39 13.70
N THR A 107 -11.84 1.59 13.69
CA THR A 107 -11.27 2.77 14.35
C THR A 107 -11.52 3.96 13.43
N HIS A 108 -12.26 4.95 13.91
CA HIS A 108 -12.66 6.09 13.09
C HIS A 108 -11.57 7.17 13.08
N TRP A 109 -10.57 6.99 12.22
CA TRP A 109 -9.44 7.90 12.06
C TRP A 109 -9.83 9.33 11.69
N GLN A 110 -10.95 9.49 10.98
CA GLN A 110 -11.47 10.80 10.59
C GLN A 110 -12.24 11.50 11.71
N SER A 111 -12.47 10.82 12.84
CA SER A 111 -13.14 11.44 13.97
C SER A 111 -12.36 12.65 14.46
N PRO A 112 -13.00 13.80 14.71
CA PRO A 112 -12.33 14.97 15.27
C PRO A 112 -11.84 14.76 16.72
N ARG A 113 -12.11 13.58 17.30
CA ARG A 113 -11.63 13.14 18.61
C ARG A 113 -10.53 12.07 18.52
N HIS A 114 -10.03 11.75 17.32
CA HIS A 114 -8.93 10.82 17.13
C HIS A 114 -7.57 11.54 17.23
N PHE A 115 -6.81 11.27 18.29
CA PHE A 115 -5.51 11.91 18.56
C PHE A 115 -4.36 10.89 18.65
N ALA A 116 -4.58 9.65 18.23
CA ALA A 116 -3.54 8.62 18.23
C ALA A 116 -2.68 8.74 16.96
N HIS A 117 -1.41 8.33 17.07
CA HIS A 117 -0.46 8.26 15.96
C HIS A 117 -0.32 9.60 15.20
N PHE A 118 -0.16 9.55 13.88
CA PHE A 118 -0.25 10.69 12.99
C PHE A 118 -1.60 10.68 12.25
N PRO A 119 -2.22 11.84 12.03
CA PRO A 119 -3.52 11.91 11.39
C PRO A 119 -3.45 11.41 9.95
N ALA A 120 -4.43 10.60 9.56
CA ALA A 120 -4.70 10.26 8.15
C ALA A 120 -5.49 11.41 7.51
N SER A 121 -4.82 12.54 7.27
CA SER A 121 -5.44 13.77 6.76
C SER A 121 -6.19 13.53 5.46
N SER A 122 -7.44 13.99 5.40
CA SER A 122 -8.31 13.85 4.24
C SER A 122 -8.88 15.21 3.81
N SER A 123 -9.32 15.30 2.56
CA SER A 123 -10.03 16.46 2.04
C SER A 123 -11.04 16.03 0.97
N THR A 124 -12.08 16.82 0.74
CA THR A 124 -13.05 16.58 -0.33
C THR A 124 -12.36 16.45 -1.68
N VAL A 125 -11.39 17.33 -1.99
CA VAL A 125 -10.65 17.29 -3.26
C VAL A 125 -9.79 16.03 -3.36
N GLY A 126 -9.15 15.60 -2.27
CA GLY A 126 -8.37 14.34 -2.25
C GLY A 126 -9.25 13.11 -2.49
N ALA A 127 -10.39 13.02 -1.81
CA ALA A 127 -11.33 11.91 -1.98
C ALA A 127 -11.92 11.84 -3.40
N LEU A 128 -12.31 13.00 -3.97
CA LEU A 128 -12.82 13.06 -5.35
C LEU A 128 -11.71 12.79 -6.37
N GLY A 129 -10.47 13.20 -6.09
CA GLY A 129 -9.30 12.85 -6.91
C GLY A 129 -9.06 11.35 -6.95
N GLU A 130 -9.16 10.67 -5.80
CA GLU A 130 -9.06 9.20 -5.72
C GLU A 130 -10.17 8.52 -6.52
N ALA A 131 -11.42 8.99 -6.38
CA ALA A 131 -12.55 8.47 -7.16
C ALA A 131 -12.34 8.66 -8.68
N LEU A 132 -11.76 9.79 -9.09
CA LEU A 132 -11.42 10.05 -10.49
C LEU A 132 -10.33 9.09 -10.99
N THR A 133 -9.26 8.90 -10.21
CA THR A 133 -8.17 7.97 -10.53
C THR A 133 -8.69 6.55 -10.68
N ALA A 134 -9.48 6.07 -9.72
CA ALA A 134 -10.08 4.73 -9.75
C ALA A 134 -11.08 4.55 -10.90
N GLY A 135 -11.83 5.59 -11.26
CA GLY A 135 -12.80 5.55 -12.37
C GLY A 135 -12.14 5.55 -13.75
N ILE A 136 -11.07 6.33 -13.95
CA ILE A 136 -10.30 6.36 -15.20
C ILE A 136 -9.44 5.10 -15.36
N ASN A 137 -8.90 4.59 -14.27
CA ASN A 137 -8.19 3.31 -14.18
C ASN A 137 -7.08 3.10 -15.24
N VAL A 138 -6.17 4.06 -15.33
CA VAL A 138 -4.98 3.97 -16.22
C VAL A 138 -3.79 3.37 -15.47
N VAL A 139 -2.92 2.65 -16.18
CA VAL A 139 -1.69 2.06 -15.63
C VAL A 139 -0.46 2.75 -16.24
N PRO A 140 0.08 3.82 -15.62
CA PRO A 140 1.11 4.68 -16.21
C PRO A 140 2.54 4.13 -15.98
N PHE A 141 2.82 2.87 -16.31
CA PHE A 141 4.14 2.26 -16.04
C PHE A 141 5.27 2.78 -16.97
N THR A 142 4.92 3.45 -18.06
CA THR A 142 5.83 4.20 -18.92
C THR A 142 5.12 5.46 -19.41
N TRP A 143 5.91 6.45 -19.85
CA TRP A 143 5.36 7.65 -20.48
C TRP A 143 4.42 7.31 -21.66
N ALA A 144 4.80 6.35 -22.51
CA ALA A 144 3.98 5.96 -23.66
C ALA A 144 2.64 5.29 -23.26
N ALA A 145 2.57 4.65 -22.08
CA ALA A 145 1.35 4.02 -21.59
C ALA A 145 0.33 5.03 -21.06
N SER A 146 0.77 6.18 -20.54
CA SER A 146 -0.09 7.30 -20.16
C SER A 146 0.72 8.60 -20.03
N PRO A 147 0.86 9.37 -21.13
CA PRO A 147 1.69 10.57 -21.14
C PRO A 147 1.22 11.61 -20.13
N ALA A 148 -0.09 11.88 -20.12
CA ALA A 148 -0.66 12.90 -19.24
C ALA A 148 -0.45 12.59 -17.75
N ALA A 149 -0.52 11.31 -17.34
CA ALA A 149 -0.26 10.92 -15.96
C ALA A 149 1.20 11.17 -15.57
N THR A 150 2.14 10.79 -16.43
CA THR A 150 3.58 10.99 -16.18
C THR A 150 3.94 12.48 -16.12
N GLU A 151 3.49 13.26 -17.09
CA GLU A 151 3.75 14.72 -17.16
C GLU A 151 3.12 15.45 -15.98
N LEU A 152 1.90 15.08 -15.58
CA LEU A 152 1.22 15.69 -14.43
C LEU A 152 1.96 15.38 -13.12
N GLU A 153 2.44 14.16 -12.93
CA GLU A 153 3.28 13.81 -11.76
C GLU A 153 4.52 14.68 -11.70
N MET A 154 5.23 14.85 -12.82
CA MET A 154 6.43 15.71 -12.88
C MET A 154 6.13 17.15 -12.46
N VAL A 155 5.04 17.73 -12.98
CA VAL A 155 4.63 19.10 -12.66
C VAL A 155 4.26 19.24 -11.18
N VAL A 156 3.47 18.30 -10.63
CA VAL A 156 3.02 18.35 -9.23
C VAL A 156 4.17 18.14 -8.26
N VAL A 157 5.11 17.25 -8.57
CA VAL A 157 6.34 17.05 -7.78
C VAL A 157 7.18 18.34 -7.76
N ASP A 158 7.35 19.02 -8.88
CA ASP A 158 8.05 20.31 -8.93
C ASP A 158 7.30 21.40 -8.16
N TRP A 159 5.96 21.44 -8.21
CA TRP A 159 5.16 22.36 -7.40
C TRP A 159 5.37 22.13 -5.90
N LEU A 160 5.39 20.87 -5.46
CA LEU A 160 5.65 20.51 -4.07
C LEU A 160 7.07 20.91 -3.67
N GLY A 161 8.07 20.63 -4.52
CA GLY A 161 9.45 21.04 -4.27
C GLY A 161 9.59 22.55 -4.08
N LYS A 162 8.91 23.35 -4.92
CA LYS A 162 8.88 24.82 -4.80
C LYS A 162 8.17 25.27 -3.53
N ALA A 163 7.03 24.66 -3.19
CA ALA A 163 6.28 24.96 -1.97
C ALA A 163 7.06 24.63 -0.68
N LEU A 164 7.97 23.65 -0.75
CA LEU A 164 8.90 23.29 0.32
C LEU A 164 10.22 24.08 0.28
N HIS A 165 10.40 24.99 -0.68
CA HIS A 165 11.61 25.79 -0.87
C HIS A 165 12.88 24.92 -1.05
N LEU A 166 12.74 23.77 -1.70
CA LEU A 166 13.88 22.89 -1.98
C LEU A 166 14.81 23.52 -3.03
N PRO A 167 16.11 23.16 -3.04
CA PRO A 167 17.02 23.54 -4.11
C PRO A 167 16.54 23.04 -5.47
N GLU A 168 16.76 23.82 -6.53
CA GLU A 168 16.36 23.48 -7.90
C GLU A 168 17.01 22.17 -8.39
N SER A 169 18.19 21.82 -7.88
CA SER A 169 18.89 20.56 -8.19
C SER A 169 18.13 19.30 -7.76
N LEU A 170 17.09 19.42 -6.93
CA LEU A 170 16.20 18.31 -6.54
C LEU A 170 14.92 18.25 -7.40
N MET A 171 14.72 19.20 -8.31
CA MET A 171 13.53 19.31 -9.16
C MET A 171 13.83 18.86 -10.59
N PHE A 172 12.80 18.51 -11.36
CA PHE A 172 12.95 18.11 -12.76
C PHE A 172 13.58 19.24 -13.60
N CYS A 173 13.23 20.50 -13.33
CA CYS A 173 13.80 21.65 -14.05
C CYS A 173 15.31 21.86 -13.82
N GLY A 174 15.86 21.39 -12.70
CA GLY A 174 17.29 21.51 -12.36
C GLY A 174 18.11 20.24 -12.58
N GLY A 175 17.56 19.23 -13.25
CA GLY A 175 18.24 17.95 -13.52
C GLY A 175 18.14 16.92 -12.39
N GLY A 176 17.40 17.23 -11.32
CA GLY A 176 16.96 16.28 -10.31
C GLY A 176 15.59 15.66 -10.69
N GLY A 177 14.76 15.44 -9.68
CA GLY A 177 13.40 14.93 -9.87
C GLY A 177 12.86 14.23 -8.63
N GLY A 178 11.61 13.78 -8.71
CA GLY A 178 10.96 13.01 -7.67
C GLY A 178 9.86 12.12 -8.25
N THR A 179 9.25 11.29 -7.40
CA THR A 179 8.16 10.39 -7.78
C THR A 179 7.20 10.19 -6.62
N LEU A 180 5.94 9.91 -6.93
CA LEU A 180 4.90 9.62 -5.95
C LEU A 180 4.89 8.13 -5.62
N LEU A 181 5.04 7.80 -4.34
CA LEU A 181 5.04 6.43 -3.82
C LEU A 181 3.95 6.26 -2.77
N GLY A 182 3.50 5.02 -2.56
CA GLY A 182 2.42 4.73 -1.63
C GLY A 182 2.84 4.83 -0.17
N THR A 183 4.12 4.57 0.14
CA THR A 183 4.62 4.65 1.52
C THR A 183 6.04 5.21 1.62
N THR A 184 6.37 5.77 2.78
CA THR A 184 7.76 6.15 3.12
C THR A 184 8.71 4.94 3.10
N CYS A 185 8.23 3.74 3.43
CA CYS A 185 9.06 2.53 3.40
C CYS A 185 9.53 2.18 1.98
N GLU A 186 8.70 2.40 0.96
CA GLU A 186 9.06 2.23 -0.45
C GLU A 186 10.11 3.26 -0.87
N ALA A 187 9.90 4.54 -0.50
CA ALA A 187 10.86 5.60 -0.79
C ALA A 187 12.24 5.33 -0.18
N ILE A 188 12.27 4.93 1.11
CA ILE A 188 13.50 4.55 1.81
C ILE A 188 14.16 3.35 1.12
N LEU A 189 13.39 2.33 0.72
CA LEU A 189 13.91 1.15 0.03
C LEU A 189 14.55 1.53 -1.31
N CYS A 190 13.90 2.37 -2.12
CA CYS A 190 14.44 2.85 -3.39
C CYS A 190 15.77 3.61 -3.18
N ALA A 191 15.82 4.52 -2.20
CA ALA A 191 17.03 5.27 -1.87
C ALA A 191 18.17 4.37 -1.37
N LEU A 192 17.86 3.37 -0.52
CA LEU A 192 18.81 2.39 -0.02
C LEU A 192 19.37 1.51 -1.14
N VAL A 193 18.51 1.00 -2.02
CA VAL A 193 18.93 0.18 -3.17
C VAL A 193 19.82 0.99 -4.11
N ALA A 194 19.47 2.25 -4.41
CA ALA A 194 20.30 3.13 -5.22
C ALA A 194 21.67 3.37 -4.59
N ALA A 195 21.72 3.65 -3.28
CA ALA A 195 22.98 3.84 -2.55
C ALA A 195 23.82 2.56 -2.55
N ARG A 196 23.21 1.41 -2.24
CA ARG A 196 23.82 0.09 -2.19
C ARG A 196 24.45 -0.27 -3.53
N ASP A 197 23.69 -0.18 -4.63
CA ASP A 197 24.15 -0.60 -5.95
C ASP A 197 25.28 0.29 -6.45
N ARG A 198 25.18 1.61 -6.23
CA ARG A 198 26.26 2.56 -6.50
C ARG A 198 27.53 2.20 -5.73
N LYS A 199 27.41 1.87 -4.44
CA LYS A 199 28.59 1.55 -3.60
C LYS A 199 29.19 0.20 -3.99
N LEU A 200 28.38 -0.81 -4.29
CA LEU A 200 28.84 -2.13 -4.71
C LEU A 200 29.47 -2.13 -6.10
N ALA A 201 29.10 -1.19 -6.98
CA ALA A 201 29.80 -0.98 -8.24
C ALA A 201 31.25 -0.49 -8.04
N ASP A 202 31.50 0.27 -6.97
CA ASP A 202 32.84 0.79 -6.59
C ASP A 202 33.67 -0.26 -5.85
N ILE A 203 33.10 -0.93 -4.84
CA ILE A 203 33.85 -1.84 -3.94
C ILE A 203 33.73 -3.33 -4.29
N GLY A 204 32.89 -3.68 -5.28
CA GLY A 204 32.59 -5.05 -5.69
C GLY A 204 31.39 -5.68 -4.98
N SER A 205 30.55 -6.40 -5.73
CA SER A 205 29.27 -6.96 -5.27
C SER A 205 29.38 -7.95 -4.11
N ARG A 206 30.52 -8.63 -3.94
CA ARG A 206 30.75 -9.58 -2.83
C ARG A 206 30.83 -8.90 -1.46
N ARG A 207 31.03 -7.58 -1.43
CA ARG A 207 31.16 -6.79 -0.19
C ARG A 207 29.83 -6.29 0.37
N ILE A 208 28.69 -6.81 -0.10
CA ILE A 208 27.37 -6.45 0.43
C ILE A 208 27.26 -6.69 1.95
N GLY A 209 27.91 -7.74 2.47
CA GLY A 209 27.94 -8.04 3.90
C GLY A 209 28.73 -7.05 4.75
N ASP A 210 29.50 -6.15 4.13
CA ASP A 210 30.29 -5.12 4.81
C ASP A 210 29.54 -3.78 4.91
N LEU A 211 28.41 -3.62 4.20
CA LEU A 211 27.67 -2.37 4.14
C LEU A 211 26.94 -2.09 5.46
N VAL A 212 27.05 -0.86 5.96
CA VAL A 212 26.46 -0.42 7.22
C VAL A 212 25.55 0.79 7.00
N VAL A 213 24.38 0.77 7.62
CA VAL A 213 23.40 1.86 7.58
C VAL A 213 23.12 2.39 8.98
N TYR A 214 22.80 3.67 9.09
CA TYR A 214 22.71 4.39 10.35
C TYR A 214 21.36 5.11 10.48
N CYS A 215 20.83 5.16 11.69
CA CYS A 215 19.67 5.96 12.06
C CYS A 215 19.71 6.27 13.56
N SER A 216 18.84 7.17 14.02
CA SER A 216 18.57 7.35 15.45
C SER A 216 17.80 6.15 16.02
N ASP A 217 17.92 5.89 17.32
CA ASP A 217 17.07 4.93 18.05
C ASP A 217 15.58 5.33 18.10
N GLN A 218 15.24 6.55 17.66
CA GLN A 218 13.87 7.05 17.50
C GLN A 218 13.31 6.87 16.08
N THR A 219 14.14 6.47 15.12
CA THR A 219 13.74 6.36 13.71
C THR A 219 12.68 5.27 13.52
N HIS A 220 11.68 5.55 12.67
CA HIS A 220 10.58 4.63 12.41
C HIS A 220 11.08 3.26 11.93
N PHE A 221 10.46 2.17 12.43
CA PHE A 221 10.86 0.79 12.13
C PHE A 221 10.88 0.46 10.62
N ALA A 222 10.18 1.25 9.78
CA ALA A 222 10.22 1.13 8.32
C ALA A 222 11.65 1.20 7.76
N PHE A 223 12.55 1.99 8.37
CA PHE A 223 13.94 2.05 7.91
C PHE A 223 14.64 0.71 8.03
N ARG A 224 14.57 0.06 9.20
CA ARG A 224 15.14 -1.26 9.44
C ARG A 224 14.51 -2.34 8.56
N LYS A 225 13.20 -2.26 8.36
CA LYS A 225 12.47 -3.14 7.43
C LYS A 225 13.02 -2.99 6.00
N ALA A 226 13.15 -1.76 5.51
CA ALA A 226 13.67 -1.47 4.18
C ALA A 226 15.14 -1.90 4.04
N ALA A 227 16.00 -1.64 5.03
CA ALA A 227 17.38 -2.09 5.06
C ALA A 227 17.50 -3.62 4.97
N HIS A 228 16.65 -4.34 5.72
CA HIS A 228 16.62 -5.80 5.67
C HIS A 228 16.18 -6.32 4.29
N ILE A 229 15.14 -5.72 3.69
CA ILE A 229 14.68 -6.06 2.32
C ILE A 229 15.77 -5.75 1.29
N ALA A 230 16.53 -4.66 1.49
CA ALA A 230 17.65 -4.27 0.64
C ALA A 230 18.89 -5.18 0.80
N GLY A 231 18.86 -6.17 1.69
CA GLY A 231 19.94 -7.13 1.91
C GLY A 231 21.01 -6.68 2.89
N ILE A 232 20.77 -5.61 3.67
CA ILE A 232 21.67 -5.20 4.75
C ILE A 232 21.54 -6.19 5.90
N HIS A 233 22.68 -6.65 6.42
CA HIS A 233 22.72 -7.53 7.59
C HIS A 233 22.15 -6.81 8.82
N ARG A 234 21.42 -7.54 9.67
CA ARG A 234 20.79 -6.96 10.87
C ARG A 234 21.80 -6.30 11.79
N ASP A 235 22.97 -6.93 11.93
CA ASP A 235 24.07 -6.44 12.77
C ASP A 235 24.77 -5.20 12.18
N ASN A 236 24.50 -4.87 10.91
CA ASN A 236 25.03 -3.69 10.22
C ASN A 236 23.99 -2.56 10.11
N CYS A 237 22.90 -2.62 10.89
CA CYS A 237 21.98 -1.52 11.06
C CYS A 237 22.26 -0.88 12.43
N ARG A 238 22.90 0.30 12.42
CA ARG A 238 23.32 1.03 13.61
C ARG A 238 22.21 1.98 14.04
N GLU A 239 21.60 1.67 15.18
CA GLU A 239 20.74 2.60 15.91
C GLU A 239 21.63 3.41 16.86
N ILE A 240 21.84 4.67 16.55
CA ILE A 240 22.62 5.59 17.37
C ILE A 240 21.73 6.03 18.54
N ALA A 241 22.21 5.78 19.75
CA ALA A 241 21.48 6.13 20.96
C ALA A 241 21.27 7.65 21.03
N THR A 242 20.04 8.06 21.36
CA THR A 242 19.72 9.46 21.60
C THR A 242 19.42 9.69 23.07
N CYS A 243 19.52 10.95 23.50
CA CYS A 243 19.32 11.31 24.89
C CYS A 243 18.27 12.41 25.03
N ARG A 244 17.71 12.52 26.23
CA ARG A 244 16.72 13.56 26.54
C ARG A 244 17.31 14.97 26.44
N ASP A 245 18.58 15.14 26.81
CA ASP A 245 19.22 16.46 26.87
C ASP A 245 19.29 17.13 25.49
N ASP A 246 19.39 16.32 24.43
CA ASP A 246 19.35 16.75 23.02
C ASP A 246 17.95 16.58 22.40
N MET A 247 16.90 16.49 23.23
CA MET A 247 15.51 16.30 22.78
C MET A 247 15.31 15.06 21.90
N PHE A 248 16.12 14.03 22.13
CA PHE A 248 16.19 12.79 21.34
C PHE A 248 16.60 12.99 19.87
N ALA A 249 17.28 14.09 19.54
CA ALA A 249 17.88 14.31 18.23
C ALA A 249 19.15 13.47 18.05
N LEU A 250 19.43 13.04 16.82
CA LEU A 250 20.66 12.37 16.46
C LEU A 250 21.87 13.29 16.65
N SER A 251 22.83 12.88 17.49
CA SER A 251 24.10 13.61 17.68
C SER A 251 25.04 13.37 16.49
N PRO A 252 25.50 14.43 15.79
CA PRO A 252 26.50 14.30 14.73
C PRO A 252 27.84 13.72 15.21
N ALA A 253 28.22 14.01 16.46
CA ALA A 253 29.45 13.52 17.06
C ALA A 253 29.40 12.00 17.30
N GLU A 254 28.29 11.51 17.86
CA GLU A 254 28.08 10.08 18.09
C GLU A 254 27.96 9.30 16.78
N LEU A 255 27.26 9.87 15.79
CA LEU A 255 27.19 9.30 14.44
C LEU A 255 28.59 9.17 13.83
N HIS A 256 29.39 10.24 13.88
CA HIS A 256 30.74 10.22 13.33
C HIS A 256 31.63 9.19 14.05
N ALA A 257 31.54 9.09 15.37
CA ALA A 257 32.27 8.10 16.15
C ALA A 257 31.90 6.66 15.76
N ALA A 258 30.59 6.38 15.60
CA ALA A 258 30.12 5.08 15.14
C ALA A 258 30.59 4.73 13.72
N MET A 259 30.50 5.69 12.79
CA MET A 259 30.99 5.52 11.42
C MET A 259 32.49 5.26 11.38
N GLN A 260 33.29 5.96 12.19
CA GLN A 260 34.72 5.74 12.27
C GLN A 260 35.06 4.35 12.83
N ALA A 261 34.37 3.91 13.88
CA ALA A 261 34.56 2.58 14.45
C ALA A 261 34.25 1.47 13.43
N ASP A 262 33.19 1.65 12.61
CA ASP A 262 32.85 0.71 11.55
C ASP A 262 33.91 0.71 10.43
N VAL A 263 34.46 1.87 10.05
CA VAL A 263 35.59 1.96 9.10
C VAL A 263 36.82 1.25 9.64
N ASP A 264 37.17 1.46 10.90
CA ASP A 264 38.32 0.83 11.56
C ASP A 264 38.16 -0.70 11.65
N ALA A 265 36.91 -1.18 11.71
CA ALA A 265 36.56 -2.61 11.65
C ALA A 265 36.54 -3.19 10.22
N GLY A 266 36.83 -2.38 9.19
CA GLY A 266 36.82 -2.80 7.79
C GLY A 266 35.44 -2.83 7.13
N LEU A 267 34.41 -2.34 7.83
CA LEU A 267 33.05 -2.18 7.30
C LEU A 267 32.94 -0.90 6.47
N VAL A 268 31.82 -0.76 5.75
CA VAL A 268 31.60 0.29 4.77
C VAL A 268 30.34 1.08 5.14
N PRO A 269 30.48 2.29 5.72
CA PRO A 269 29.36 3.20 5.89
C PRO A 269 28.69 3.50 4.55
N LEU A 270 27.36 3.32 4.48
CA LEU A 270 26.59 3.41 3.25
C LEU A 270 25.54 4.52 3.27
N PHE A 271 24.68 4.53 4.29
CA PHE A 271 23.43 5.31 4.27
C PHE A 271 23.06 5.79 5.67
N LEU A 272 22.61 7.03 5.78
CA LEU A 272 22.04 7.62 6.99
C LEU A 272 20.57 7.96 6.74
N CYS A 273 19.68 7.55 7.65
CA CYS A 273 18.32 8.06 7.72
C CYS A 273 18.21 9.11 8.84
N ALA A 274 18.32 10.38 8.45
CA ALA A 274 17.99 11.52 9.32
C ALA A 274 16.47 11.78 9.27
N THR A 275 15.87 12.01 10.44
CA THR A 275 14.41 12.10 10.63
C THR A 275 14.01 13.50 11.07
N VAL A 276 13.09 14.13 10.34
CA VAL A 276 12.40 15.35 10.78
C VAL A 276 11.02 14.95 11.29
N GLY A 277 10.85 14.89 12.61
CA GLY A 277 9.60 14.46 13.24
C GLY A 277 9.57 12.95 13.48
N THR A 278 10.30 12.47 14.49
CA THR A 278 10.24 11.06 14.91
C THR A 278 8.85 10.65 15.42
N THR A 279 8.52 9.37 15.33
CA THR A 279 7.16 8.90 15.64
C THR A 279 6.77 8.97 17.12
N GLN A 280 7.75 8.88 18.01
CA GLN A 280 7.49 8.86 19.46
C GLN A 280 7.31 10.26 20.03
N THR A 281 8.21 11.18 19.67
CA THR A 281 8.35 12.48 20.33
C THR A 281 8.44 13.65 19.34
N THR A 282 8.31 13.40 18.04
CA THR A 282 8.49 14.41 16.99
C THR A 282 9.85 15.11 17.04
N ALA A 283 10.89 14.39 17.52
CA ALA A 283 12.26 14.88 17.51
C ALA A 283 12.75 15.15 16.09
N VAL A 284 13.69 16.08 15.96
CA VAL A 284 14.24 16.51 14.67
C VAL A 284 15.75 16.35 14.70
N ASP A 285 16.26 15.48 13.83
CA ASP A 285 17.69 15.33 13.63
C ASP A 285 18.26 16.58 12.92
N PRO A 286 19.47 17.04 13.27
CA PRO A 286 20.12 18.15 12.58
C PRO A 286 20.61 17.70 11.18
N ILE A 287 19.98 18.23 10.12
CA ILE A 287 20.28 17.96 8.70
C ILE A 287 21.55 18.72 8.24
#